data_AF-A0A833YBA7-F1
#
_entry.id   AF-A0A833YBA7-F1
#
_cell.length_a   1.000
_cell.length_b   1.000
_cell.length_c   1.000
_cell.angle_alpha   90.00
_cell.angle_beta   90.00
_cell.angle_gamma   90.00
#
_symmetry.space_group_name_H-M   'P 1'
#
loop_
_entity.id
_entity.type
_entity.pdbx_description
1 polymer ?
#
loop_
_entity_poly.entity_id
_entity_poly.type
_entity_poly.pdbx_seq_one_letter_code
_entity_poly.pdbx_strand_id
1 'polypeptide(L)'
;MSLPGGTPSLRQLWLSQEPGAQAQRVEVLLACLDLSASREELQALESPFRTLCCLLIYLFMQVDALCLEDLHAFLAQALCLQGKSAGQLADLQLDHVDPRAVQLGSLLVRGLTTLVLVNSACGFPWRTSELMPWNVFDGKLFHEKYLQSARGCSAEALVEQSRSRLARFHQLKSVVCKACLGEGRRIVSQQLWRPHHTGRWGRQGPGSHRTSSGHSRSSQGQYWRDQGPGSRHHESDPWRRHAPSSGWSN
;
A
#
# COMPACT_ATOMS: atom_id res chain seq x y z
N MET A 1 2.65 -9.34 -20.21
CA MET A 1 4.11 -9.19 -20.05
C MET A 1 4.79 -9.56 -21.37
N SER A 2 5.11 -8.58 -22.21
CA SER A 2 5.92 -8.78 -23.42
C SER A 2 7.20 -7.96 -23.30
N LEU A 3 8.31 -8.62 -22.97
CA LEU A 3 9.62 -7.99 -22.99
C LEU A 3 10.17 -8.05 -24.42
N PRO A 4 10.69 -6.94 -24.98
CA PRO A 4 11.41 -6.98 -26.24
C PRO A 4 12.64 -7.90 -26.06
N GLY A 5 12.69 -8.98 -26.83
CA GLY A 5 13.75 -10.01 -26.71
C GLY A 5 13.40 -11.23 -25.85
N GLY A 6 12.16 -11.34 -25.35
CA GLY A 6 11.69 -12.51 -24.60
C GLY A 6 12.00 -12.44 -23.11
N THR A 7 11.70 -13.52 -22.38
CA THR A 7 11.91 -13.57 -20.92
C THR A 7 13.36 -13.95 -20.62
N PRO A 8 14.14 -13.09 -19.94
CA PRO A 8 15.52 -13.41 -19.61
C PRO A 8 15.61 -14.52 -18.58
N SER A 9 16.66 -15.32 -18.66
CA SER A 9 16.95 -16.36 -17.67
C SER A 9 17.40 -15.76 -16.33
N LEU A 10 17.18 -16.49 -15.23
CA LEU A 10 17.73 -16.10 -13.92
C LEU A 10 19.26 -15.95 -13.95
N ARG A 11 19.96 -16.76 -14.75
CA ARG A 11 21.41 -16.63 -14.95
C ARG A 11 21.77 -15.26 -15.54
N GLN A 12 21.05 -14.81 -16.58
CA GLN A 12 21.27 -13.50 -17.19
C GLN A 12 20.96 -12.37 -16.20
N LEU A 13 19.86 -12.48 -15.46
CA LEU A 13 19.50 -11.44 -14.50
C LEU A 13 20.46 -11.40 -13.31
N TRP A 14 20.77 -12.52 -12.68
CA TRP A 14 21.47 -12.53 -11.38
C TRP A 14 22.99 -12.59 -11.52
N LEU A 15 23.51 -13.22 -12.58
CA LEU A 15 24.95 -13.50 -12.70
C LEU A 15 25.65 -12.69 -13.80
N SER A 16 24.91 -12.04 -14.71
CA SER A 16 25.52 -11.22 -15.76
C SER A 16 26.18 -9.97 -15.19
N GLN A 17 27.38 -9.68 -15.69
CA GLN A 17 28.14 -8.44 -15.48
C GLN A 17 28.30 -7.62 -16.77
N GLU A 18 27.57 -8.02 -17.82
CA GLU A 18 27.66 -7.38 -19.13
C GLU A 18 27.21 -5.91 -19.08
N PRO A 19 27.78 -5.04 -19.92
CA PRO A 19 27.28 -3.69 -20.13
C PRO A 19 25.77 -3.73 -20.46
N GLY A 20 24.96 -2.99 -19.68
CA GLY A 20 23.51 -2.96 -19.86
C GLY A 20 22.73 -4.01 -19.04
N ALA A 21 23.38 -4.93 -18.33
CA ALA A 21 22.69 -5.88 -17.44
C ALA A 21 21.80 -5.14 -16.43
N GLN A 22 22.28 -4.05 -15.84
CA GLN A 22 21.48 -3.25 -14.90
C GLN A 22 20.25 -2.61 -15.54
N ALA A 23 20.38 -2.10 -16.76
CA ALA A 23 19.27 -1.52 -17.51
C ALA A 23 18.23 -2.61 -17.82
N GLN A 24 18.67 -3.80 -18.21
CA GLN A 24 17.79 -4.96 -18.44
C GLN A 24 17.05 -5.39 -17.16
N ARG A 25 17.73 -5.42 -16.00
CA ARG A 25 17.09 -5.73 -14.71
C ARG A 25 15.98 -4.73 -14.37
N VAL A 26 16.21 -3.44 -14.62
CA VAL A 26 15.18 -2.39 -14.44
C VAL A 26 14.01 -2.61 -15.39
N GLU A 27 14.27 -2.92 -16.66
CA GLU A 27 13.22 -3.20 -17.65
C GLU A 27 12.33 -4.36 -17.22
N VAL A 28 12.95 -5.45 -16.75
CA VAL A 28 12.22 -6.63 -16.29
C VAL A 28 11.40 -6.33 -15.05
N LEU A 29 11.94 -5.56 -14.09
CA LEU A 29 11.20 -5.12 -12.91
C LEU A 29 9.95 -4.32 -13.31
N LEU A 30 10.09 -3.34 -14.21
CA LEU A 30 8.96 -2.53 -14.65
C LEU A 30 7.96 -3.37 -15.44
N ALA A 31 8.41 -4.29 -16.29
CA ALA A 31 7.52 -5.21 -17.01
C ALA A 31 6.76 -6.16 -16.07
N CYS A 32 7.35 -6.60 -14.95
CA CYS A 32 6.64 -7.39 -13.94
C CYS A 32 5.46 -6.63 -13.31
N LEU A 33 5.52 -5.30 -13.28
CA LEU A 33 4.49 -4.43 -12.73
C LEU A 33 3.60 -3.80 -13.82
N ASP A 34 3.86 -4.13 -15.09
CA ASP A 34 3.22 -3.54 -16.28
C ASP A 34 3.44 -2.02 -16.40
N LEU A 35 4.65 -1.56 -16.06
CA LEU A 35 5.02 -0.14 -15.98
C LEU A 35 6.13 0.27 -16.96
N SER A 36 6.39 -0.52 -18.00
CA SER A 36 7.47 -0.23 -18.98
C SER A 36 7.30 1.13 -19.66
N ALA A 37 6.06 1.57 -19.90
CA ALA A 37 5.77 2.87 -20.54
C ALA A 37 6.07 4.08 -19.63
N SER A 38 6.29 3.88 -18.34
CA SER A 38 6.60 4.96 -17.37
C SER A 38 8.07 5.00 -16.97
N ARG A 39 8.94 4.32 -17.73
CA ARG A 39 10.35 4.14 -17.39
C ARG A 39 11.08 5.47 -17.26
N GLU A 40 10.99 6.33 -18.28
CA GLU A 40 11.72 7.59 -18.34
C GLU A 40 11.32 8.52 -17.18
N GLU A 41 10.02 8.66 -16.92
CA GLU A 41 9.52 9.48 -15.81
C GLU A 41 9.97 8.94 -14.46
N LEU A 42 9.93 7.63 -14.26
CA LEU A 42 10.36 7.01 -13.01
C LEU A 42 11.88 7.14 -12.82
N GLN A 43 12.68 6.98 -13.87
CA GLN A 43 14.13 7.14 -13.79
C GLN A 43 14.58 8.57 -13.48
N ALA A 44 13.79 9.57 -13.88
CA ALA A 44 14.03 10.98 -13.55
C ALA A 44 13.77 11.31 -12.06
N LEU A 45 13.15 10.41 -11.29
CA LEU A 45 12.90 10.59 -9.87
C LEU A 45 14.08 10.08 -9.02
N GLU A 46 14.38 10.82 -7.96
CA GLU A 46 15.34 10.41 -6.95
C GLU A 46 14.76 9.31 -6.03
N SER A 47 15.64 8.47 -5.50
CA SER A 47 15.27 7.58 -4.40
C SER A 47 15.03 8.39 -3.11
N PRO A 48 14.05 8.03 -2.27
CA PRO A 48 13.15 6.86 -2.37
C PRO A 48 11.85 7.14 -3.15
N PHE A 49 11.66 8.34 -3.72
CA PHE A 49 10.40 8.71 -4.36
C PHE A 49 10.15 7.97 -5.68
N ARG A 50 11.21 7.53 -6.37
CA ARG A 50 11.09 6.62 -7.52
C ARG A 50 10.40 5.30 -7.16
N THR A 51 10.79 4.66 -6.06
CA THR A 51 10.21 3.37 -5.63
C THR A 51 8.76 3.56 -5.17
N LEU A 52 8.49 4.66 -4.45
CA LEU A 52 7.14 5.04 -4.06
C LEU A 52 6.24 5.29 -5.28
N CYS A 53 6.68 6.08 -6.26
CA CYS A 53 5.87 6.37 -7.44
C CYS A 53 5.65 5.13 -8.30
N CYS A 54 6.66 4.27 -8.45
CA CYS A 54 6.49 2.97 -9.10
C CYS A 54 5.37 2.15 -8.44
N LEU A 55 5.41 2.04 -7.11
CA LEU A 55 4.37 1.33 -6.36
C LEU A 55 3.00 2.01 -6.49
N LEU A 56 2.93 3.33 -6.39
CA LEU A 56 1.67 4.06 -6.49
C LEU A 56 1.04 3.90 -7.88
N ILE A 57 1.82 3.99 -8.97
CA ILE A 57 1.28 3.74 -10.32
C ILE A 57 0.71 2.31 -10.38
N TYR A 58 1.46 1.31 -9.92
CA TYR A 58 0.97 -0.08 -9.87
C TYR A 58 -0.33 -0.20 -9.08
N LEU A 59 -0.39 0.31 -7.85
CA LEU A 59 -1.60 0.24 -7.01
C LEU A 59 -2.78 0.97 -7.66
N PHE A 60 -2.55 2.17 -8.18
CA PHE A 60 -3.59 2.96 -8.83
C PHE A 60 -4.04 2.33 -10.14
N MET A 61 -3.23 1.53 -10.83
CA MET A 61 -3.64 0.74 -11.99
C MET A 61 -4.46 -0.50 -11.64
N GLN A 62 -4.23 -1.11 -10.47
CA GLN A 62 -4.84 -2.38 -10.08
C GLN A 62 -6.07 -2.23 -9.15
N VAL A 63 -6.27 -1.07 -8.52
CA VAL A 63 -7.30 -0.90 -7.46
C VAL A 63 -8.25 0.26 -7.78
N ASP A 64 -9.46 -0.07 -8.24
CA ASP A 64 -10.51 0.88 -8.68
C ASP A 64 -11.05 1.79 -7.58
N ALA A 65 -10.94 1.35 -6.33
CA ALA A 65 -11.43 2.11 -5.19
C ALA A 65 -10.50 3.27 -4.77
N LEU A 66 -9.32 3.42 -5.39
CA LEU A 66 -8.38 4.50 -5.05
C LEU A 66 -8.75 5.81 -5.74
N CYS A 67 -8.66 6.91 -4.99
CA CYS A 67 -9.02 8.24 -5.45
C CYS A 67 -7.88 9.26 -5.32
N LEU A 68 -8.12 10.47 -5.81
CA LEU A 68 -7.13 11.54 -5.78
C LEU A 68 -6.70 11.93 -4.35
N GLU A 69 -7.61 11.89 -3.38
CA GLU A 69 -7.32 12.15 -1.98
C GLU A 69 -6.39 11.10 -1.37
N ASP A 70 -6.53 9.83 -1.76
CA ASP A 70 -5.62 8.78 -1.30
C ASP A 70 -4.21 9.02 -1.84
N LEU A 71 -4.10 9.41 -3.13
CA LEU A 71 -2.81 9.76 -3.75
C LEU A 71 -2.15 10.93 -3.02
N HIS A 72 -2.92 11.98 -2.74
CA HIS A 72 -2.44 13.13 -2.00
C HIS A 72 -1.93 12.74 -0.60
N ALA A 73 -2.66 11.89 0.13
CA ALA A 73 -2.24 11.40 1.45
C ALA A 73 -0.92 10.62 1.40
N PHE A 74 -0.77 9.70 0.44
CA PHE A 74 0.47 8.92 0.28
C PHE A 74 1.69 9.80 -0.04
N LEU A 75 1.53 10.76 -0.96
CA LEU A 75 2.61 11.66 -1.34
C LEU A 75 2.97 12.65 -0.22
N ALA A 76 1.96 13.23 0.43
CA ALA A 76 2.18 14.22 1.49
C ALA A 76 2.92 13.61 2.69
N GLN A 77 2.52 12.42 3.14
CA GLN A 77 3.20 11.81 4.29
C GLN A 77 4.64 11.44 3.97
N ALA A 78 4.93 10.89 2.77
CA ALA A 78 6.29 10.52 2.40
C ALA A 78 7.22 11.74 2.33
N LEU A 79 6.71 12.87 1.84
CA LEU A 79 7.45 14.14 1.78
C LEU A 79 7.65 14.77 3.16
N CYS A 80 6.64 14.73 4.03
CA CYS A 80 6.74 15.24 5.40
C CYS A 80 7.64 14.37 6.29
N LEU A 81 7.68 13.06 6.06
CA LEU A 81 8.46 12.10 6.83
C LEU A 81 9.95 12.46 6.89
N GLN A 82 10.51 12.90 5.76
CA GLN A 82 11.93 13.29 5.63
C GLN A 82 12.35 14.43 6.58
N GLY A 83 11.39 15.20 7.11
CA GLY A 83 11.65 16.31 8.02
C GLY A 83 11.22 16.06 9.47
N LYS A 84 10.83 14.84 9.83
CA LYS A 84 10.35 14.51 11.19
C LYS A 84 11.31 13.56 11.91
N SER A 85 11.57 13.86 13.17
CA SER A 85 12.30 12.97 14.07
C SER A 85 11.40 11.85 14.59
N ALA A 86 11.99 10.76 15.09
CA ALA A 86 11.25 9.67 15.72
C ALA A 86 10.40 10.15 16.91
N GLY A 87 10.88 11.11 17.70
CA GLY A 87 10.11 11.72 18.80
C GLY A 87 8.88 12.48 18.30
N GLN A 88 9.06 13.30 17.26
CA GLN A 88 7.92 14.02 16.66
C GLN A 88 6.86 13.08 16.10
N LEU A 89 7.26 11.96 15.48
CA LEU A 89 6.33 10.93 15.00
C LEU A 89 5.65 10.18 16.15
N ALA A 90 6.39 9.91 17.23
CA ALA A 90 5.87 9.28 18.43
C ALA A 90 4.78 10.15 19.10
N ASP A 91 4.96 11.46 19.09
CA ASP A 91 4.04 12.41 19.74
C ASP A 91 2.81 12.77 18.89
N LEU A 92 2.76 12.37 17.61
CA LEU A 92 1.59 12.61 16.75
C LEU A 92 0.31 12.07 17.39
N GLN A 93 -0.67 12.95 17.58
CA GLN A 93 -2.01 12.63 18.06
C GLN A 93 -2.99 12.65 16.89
N LEU A 94 -3.73 11.56 16.72
CA LEU A 94 -4.77 11.45 15.71
C LEU A 94 -6.11 11.86 16.29
N ASP A 95 -6.88 12.66 15.56
CA ASP A 95 -8.25 13.03 15.94
C ASP A 95 -9.13 11.79 16.20
N HIS A 96 -9.01 10.79 15.32
CA HIS A 96 -9.66 9.48 15.41
C HIS A 96 -8.95 8.50 14.47
N VAL A 97 -9.25 7.21 14.62
CA VAL A 97 -8.79 6.16 13.71
C VAL A 97 -9.85 5.90 12.64
N ASP A 98 -9.57 6.29 11.41
CA ASP A 98 -10.35 6.00 10.22
C ASP A 98 -10.00 4.60 9.64
N PRO A 99 -10.98 3.70 9.44
CA PRO A 99 -10.74 2.36 8.90
C PRO A 99 -10.14 2.35 7.49
N ARG A 100 -10.50 3.31 6.63
CA ARG A 100 -9.97 3.40 5.26
C ARG A 100 -8.50 3.82 5.29
N ALA A 101 -8.11 4.74 6.16
CA ALA A 101 -6.69 5.05 6.38
C ALA A 101 -5.89 3.79 6.79
N VAL A 102 -6.42 2.96 7.70
CA VAL A 102 -5.76 1.70 8.09
C VAL A 102 -5.62 0.74 6.90
N GLN A 103 -6.68 0.59 6.09
CA GLN A 103 -6.67 -0.24 4.89
C GLN A 103 -5.65 0.24 3.85
N LEU A 104 -5.61 1.54 3.58
CA LEU A 104 -4.67 2.14 2.62
C LEU A 104 -3.22 2.00 3.09
N GLY A 105 -2.96 2.22 4.38
CA GLY A 105 -1.65 1.99 4.96
C GLY A 105 -1.21 0.53 4.82
N SER A 106 -2.11 -0.42 5.11
CA SER A 106 -1.86 -1.85 4.92
C SER A 106 -1.60 -2.20 3.46
N LEU A 107 -2.37 -1.63 2.52
CA LEU A 107 -2.19 -1.82 1.09
C LEU A 107 -0.81 -1.36 0.63
N LEU A 108 -0.36 -0.18 1.06
CA LEU A 108 0.96 0.35 0.70
C LEU A 108 2.08 -0.54 1.25
N VAL A 109 2.02 -0.94 2.53
CA VAL A 109 3.06 -1.78 3.15
C VAL A 109 3.14 -3.15 2.46
N ARG A 110 2.00 -3.77 2.15
CA ARG A 110 1.96 -5.02 1.36
C ARG A 110 2.49 -4.82 -0.05
N GLY A 111 2.19 -3.68 -0.65
CA GLY A 111 2.74 -3.25 -1.93
C GLY A 111 4.26 -3.14 -1.92
N LEU A 112 4.84 -2.55 -0.88
CA LEU A 112 6.29 -2.47 -0.70
C LEU A 112 6.92 -3.86 -0.55
N THR A 113 6.29 -4.77 0.21
CA THR A 113 6.74 -6.17 0.29
C THR A 113 6.75 -6.83 -1.09
N THR A 114 5.70 -6.60 -1.90
CA THR A 114 5.62 -7.12 -3.27
C THR A 114 6.73 -6.54 -4.15
N LEU A 115 7.00 -5.23 -4.05
CA LEU A 115 8.05 -4.57 -4.80
C LEU A 115 9.44 -5.10 -4.44
N VAL A 116 9.69 -5.39 -3.16
CA VAL A 116 10.93 -6.04 -2.69
C VAL A 116 11.10 -7.42 -3.33
N LEU A 117 10.03 -8.23 -3.36
CA LEU A 117 10.07 -9.56 -3.99
C LEU A 117 10.37 -9.47 -5.49
N VAL A 118 9.72 -8.54 -6.21
CA VAL A 118 9.97 -8.32 -7.64
C VAL A 118 11.41 -7.84 -7.86
N ASN A 119 11.90 -6.91 -7.04
CA ASN A 119 13.28 -6.42 -7.11
C ASN A 119 14.30 -7.57 -6.93
N SER A 120 14.07 -8.46 -5.97
CA SER A 120 14.90 -9.65 -5.78
C SER A 120 14.84 -10.61 -6.98
N ALA A 121 13.64 -10.90 -7.49
CA ALA A 121 13.46 -11.76 -8.67
C ALA A 121 14.19 -11.21 -9.90
N CYS A 122 14.25 -9.88 -10.04
CA CYS A 122 14.91 -9.19 -11.15
C CYS A 122 16.43 -9.01 -10.97
N GLY A 123 17.05 -9.62 -9.96
CA GLY A 123 18.49 -9.51 -9.72
C GLY A 123 18.93 -8.18 -9.08
N PHE A 124 18.05 -7.58 -8.26
CA PHE A 124 18.31 -6.36 -7.49
C PHE A 124 18.67 -5.12 -8.32
N PRO A 125 17.84 -4.70 -9.30
CA PRO A 125 18.05 -3.46 -10.06
C PRO A 125 18.04 -2.20 -9.18
N TRP A 126 17.36 -2.22 -8.04
CA TRP A 126 17.38 -1.15 -7.04
C TRP A 126 17.97 -1.67 -5.73
N ARG A 127 18.66 -0.79 -4.99
CA ARG A 127 19.21 -1.15 -3.69
C ARG A 127 18.08 -1.45 -2.71
N THR A 128 18.12 -2.60 -2.04
CA THR A 128 17.08 -3.00 -1.08
C THR A 128 16.80 -1.94 -0.02
N SER A 129 17.84 -1.22 0.43
CA SER A 129 17.69 -0.13 1.39
C SER A 129 16.75 0.98 0.90
N GLU A 130 16.63 1.22 -0.41
CA GLU A 130 15.75 2.23 -1.02
C GLU A 130 14.26 1.82 -1.01
N LEU A 131 13.99 0.52 -0.85
CA LEU A 131 12.62 -0.05 -0.85
C LEU A 131 12.06 -0.20 0.57
N MET A 132 12.88 0.05 1.60
CA MET A 132 12.46 -0.20 2.96
C MET A 132 11.35 0.77 3.39
N PRO A 133 10.30 0.30 4.09
CA PRO A 133 9.12 1.12 4.39
C PRO A 133 9.42 2.41 5.16
N TRP A 134 10.41 2.39 6.06
CA TRP A 134 10.78 3.56 6.87
C TRP A 134 11.29 4.76 6.08
N ASN A 135 11.68 4.59 4.81
CA ASN A 135 12.09 5.72 3.98
C ASN A 135 10.89 6.54 3.47
N VAL A 136 9.71 5.93 3.39
CA VAL A 136 8.56 6.49 2.66
C VAL A 136 7.26 6.40 3.44
N PHE A 137 7.19 5.72 4.57
CA PHE A 137 5.93 5.49 5.28
C PHE A 137 6.07 5.51 6.79
N ASP A 138 5.24 6.34 7.43
CA ASP A 138 4.89 6.25 8.85
C ASP A 138 3.37 6.16 8.99
N GLY A 139 2.89 5.21 9.79
CA GLY A 139 1.46 4.92 9.88
C GLY A 139 0.63 6.05 10.51
N LYS A 140 1.16 6.75 11.53
CA LYS A 140 0.46 7.86 12.18
C LYS A 140 0.48 9.09 11.29
N LEU A 141 1.63 9.40 10.69
CA LEU A 141 1.75 10.50 9.76
C LEU A 141 0.86 10.31 8.54
N PHE A 142 0.84 9.12 7.92
CA PHE A 142 -0.09 8.82 6.83
C PHE A 142 -1.53 9.03 7.24
N HIS A 143 -1.92 8.54 8.42
CA HIS A 143 -3.28 8.68 8.92
C HIS A 143 -3.69 10.16 9.08
N GLU A 144 -2.82 10.99 9.68
CA GLU A 144 -3.04 12.43 9.79
C GLU A 144 -3.22 13.09 8.41
N LYS A 145 -2.32 12.81 7.45
CA LYS A 145 -2.41 13.37 6.09
C LYS A 145 -3.62 12.87 5.33
N TYR A 146 -4.05 11.63 5.56
CA TYR A 146 -5.29 11.09 5.00
C TYR A 146 -6.50 11.86 5.53
N LEU A 147 -6.63 12.07 6.84
CA LEU A 147 -7.74 12.82 7.42
C LEU A 147 -7.80 14.25 6.86
N GLN A 148 -6.65 14.91 6.72
CA GLN A 148 -6.55 16.24 6.10
C GLN A 148 -6.99 16.21 4.63
N SER A 149 -6.50 15.24 3.86
CA SER A 149 -6.85 15.15 2.43
C SER A 149 -8.33 14.82 2.23
N ALA A 150 -8.91 13.93 3.05
CA ALA A 150 -10.33 13.56 3.00
C ALA A 150 -11.26 14.75 3.36
N ARG A 151 -10.79 15.67 4.21
CA ARG A 151 -11.47 16.94 4.51
C ARG A 151 -11.35 17.98 3.39
N GLY A 152 -10.57 17.72 2.34
CA GLY A 152 -10.35 18.65 1.24
C GLY A 152 -9.30 19.72 1.54
N CYS A 153 -8.36 19.48 2.47
CA CYS A 153 -7.23 20.38 2.67
C CYS A 153 -6.41 20.53 1.37
N SER A 154 -5.88 21.74 1.14
CA SER A 154 -5.06 22.02 -0.04
C SER A 154 -3.72 21.29 0.01
N ALA A 155 -3.05 21.15 -1.14
CA ALA A 155 -1.73 20.52 -1.21
C ALA A 155 -0.72 21.26 -0.32
N GLU A 156 -0.78 22.59 -0.27
CA GLU A 156 0.05 23.45 0.58
C GLU A 156 -0.12 23.08 2.06
N ALA A 157 -1.35 22.89 2.52
CA ALA A 157 -1.64 22.49 3.89
C ALA A 157 -1.11 21.07 4.19
N LEU A 158 -1.31 20.12 3.27
CA LEU A 158 -0.86 18.74 3.42
C LEU A 158 0.67 18.65 3.60
N VAL A 159 1.43 19.45 2.86
CA VAL A 159 2.90 19.49 2.96
C VAL A 159 3.45 20.50 3.98
N GLU A 160 2.60 20.96 4.91
CA GLU A 160 2.96 21.85 6.02
C GLU A 160 3.51 23.21 5.55
N GLN A 161 2.90 23.80 4.53
CA GLN A 161 3.26 25.10 3.94
C GLN A 161 4.70 25.18 3.40
N SER A 162 5.36 24.04 3.24
CA SER A 162 6.73 23.98 2.71
C SER A 162 6.73 24.08 1.19
N ARG A 163 7.24 25.20 0.65
CA ARG A 163 7.33 25.44 -0.80
C ARG A 163 8.13 24.37 -1.55
N SER A 164 9.24 23.91 -0.96
CA SER A 164 10.10 22.88 -1.57
C SER A 164 9.39 21.53 -1.64
N ARG A 165 8.68 21.15 -0.56
CA ARG A 165 7.85 19.93 -0.56
C ARG A 165 6.65 20.06 -1.50
N LEU A 166 6.05 21.25 -1.62
CA LEU A 166 4.92 21.48 -2.53
C LEU A 166 5.34 21.28 -3.99
N ALA A 167 6.49 21.82 -4.39
CA ALA A 167 7.02 21.61 -5.74
C ALA A 167 7.24 20.11 -6.03
N ARG A 168 7.86 19.38 -5.09
CA ARG A 168 8.04 17.93 -5.19
C ARG A 168 6.69 17.19 -5.21
N PHE A 169 5.73 17.58 -4.40
CA PHE A 169 4.39 17.00 -4.38
C PHE A 169 3.73 17.08 -5.76
N HIS A 170 3.76 18.24 -6.41
CA HIS A 170 3.23 18.40 -7.75
C HIS A 170 3.99 17.58 -8.80
N GLN A 171 5.31 17.48 -8.69
CA GLN A 171 6.13 16.65 -9.57
C GLN A 171 5.72 15.16 -9.44
N LEU A 172 5.72 14.61 -8.23
CA LEU A 172 5.39 13.20 -7.98
C LEU A 172 3.94 12.89 -8.40
N LYS A 173 3.00 13.77 -8.06
CA LYS A 173 1.60 13.64 -8.48
C LYS A 173 1.47 13.61 -10.00
N SER A 174 2.20 14.49 -10.70
CA SER A 174 2.20 14.57 -12.16
C SER A 174 2.68 13.25 -12.78
N VAL A 175 3.76 12.65 -12.26
CA VAL A 175 4.26 11.36 -12.73
C VAL A 175 3.20 10.27 -12.58
N VAL A 176 2.62 10.11 -11.39
CA VAL A 176 1.61 9.06 -11.13
C VAL A 176 0.37 9.27 -12.00
N CYS A 177 -0.16 10.49 -12.05
CA CYS A 177 -1.36 10.79 -12.84
C CYS A 177 -1.14 10.63 -14.35
N LYS A 178 0.03 11.02 -14.88
CA LYS A 178 0.36 10.85 -16.30
C LYS A 178 0.47 9.39 -16.68
N ALA A 179 1.15 8.59 -15.86
CA ALA A 179 1.29 7.16 -16.08
C ALA A 179 -0.08 6.46 -16.11
N CYS A 180 -0.94 6.71 -15.11
CA CYS A 180 -2.29 6.15 -15.10
C CYS A 180 -3.12 6.62 -16.31
N LEU A 181 -3.03 7.90 -16.67
CA LEU A 181 -3.78 8.45 -17.81
C LEU A 181 -3.32 7.84 -19.15
N GLY A 182 -2.02 7.59 -19.31
CA GLY A 182 -1.46 6.92 -20.50
C GLY A 182 -2.06 5.54 -20.73
N GLU A 183 -2.39 4.83 -19.65
CA GLU A 183 -3.06 3.52 -19.66
C GLU A 183 -4.59 3.62 -19.58
N GLY A 184 -5.17 4.78 -19.92
CA GLY A 184 -6.61 5.01 -19.98
C GLY A 184 -7.30 5.16 -18.62
N ARG A 185 -6.55 5.33 -17.53
CA ARG A 185 -7.07 5.36 -16.17
C ARG A 185 -6.97 6.75 -15.53
N ARG A 186 -8.12 7.37 -15.31
CA ARG A 186 -8.20 8.70 -14.69
C ARG A 186 -8.36 8.61 -13.18
N ILE A 187 -7.38 9.13 -12.43
CA ILE A 187 -7.51 9.30 -10.97
C ILE A 187 -8.42 10.49 -10.70
N VAL A 188 -9.55 10.24 -10.05
CA VAL A 188 -10.61 11.22 -9.81
C VAL A 188 -10.84 11.41 -8.31
N SER A 189 -11.32 12.60 -7.93
CA SER A 189 -11.67 12.92 -6.55
C SER A 189 -12.90 12.13 -6.10
N GLN A 190 -12.92 11.69 -4.84
CA GLN A 190 -14.10 11.09 -4.21
C GLN A 190 -15.33 12.00 -4.23
N GLN A 191 -15.15 13.33 -4.23
CA GLN A 191 -16.27 14.27 -4.28
C GLN A 191 -17.04 14.19 -5.60
N LEU A 192 -16.40 13.75 -6.68
CA LEU A 192 -17.07 13.50 -7.96
C LEU A 192 -17.94 12.23 -7.95
N TRP A 193 -17.64 11.28 -7.07
CA TRP A 193 -18.34 10.00 -6.96
C TRP A 193 -19.53 10.04 -6.02
N ARG A 194 -19.62 11.04 -5.13
CA ARG A 194 -20.80 11.21 -4.29
C ARG A 194 -21.89 11.86 -5.12
N PRO A 195 -22.99 11.15 -5.49
CA PRO A 195 -24.18 11.84 -5.92
C PRO A 195 -24.56 12.79 -4.79
N HIS A 196 -24.99 14.00 -5.12
CA HIS A 196 -25.62 14.90 -4.16
C HIS A 196 -26.88 14.22 -3.62
N HIS A 197 -26.74 13.34 -2.64
CA HIS A 197 -27.85 12.93 -1.79
C HIS A 197 -28.14 14.13 -0.88
N THR A 198 -28.93 15.05 -1.41
CA THR A 198 -29.75 15.95 -0.60
C THR A 198 -30.78 15.09 0.12
N GLY A 199 -30.30 14.36 1.14
CA GLY A 199 -31.09 13.52 2.03
C GLY A 199 -31.96 14.39 2.91
N ARG A 200 -33.11 14.77 2.36
CA ARG A 200 -34.26 15.33 3.05
C ARG A 200 -34.67 14.37 4.17
N TRP A 201 -34.20 14.63 5.39
CA TRP A 201 -34.70 13.99 6.60
C TRP A 201 -36.10 14.52 6.94
N GLY A 202 -37.09 14.12 6.14
CA GLY A 202 -38.50 14.27 6.46
C GLY A 202 -39.02 12.96 7.04
N ARG A 203 -38.73 12.69 8.31
CA ARG A 203 -39.29 11.54 9.03
C ARG A 203 -40.66 11.94 9.59
N GLN A 204 -41.71 11.75 8.81
CA GLN A 204 -43.06 11.55 9.37
C GLN A 204 -43.28 10.03 9.51
N GLY A 205 -43.68 9.59 10.71
CA GLY A 205 -44.25 8.25 10.92
C GLY A 205 -45.67 8.14 10.34
N PRO A 206 -46.46 7.09 10.65
CA PRO A 206 -46.26 6.08 11.69
C PRO A 206 -46.31 4.63 11.20
N GLY A 207 -45.91 3.73 12.09
CA GLY A 207 -45.93 2.29 11.89
C GLY A 207 -47.33 1.71 11.72
N SER A 208 -47.39 0.59 11.01
CA SER A 208 -48.42 -0.42 11.21
C SER A 208 -47.79 -1.80 11.05
N HIS A 209 -48.15 -2.67 12.00
CA HIS A 209 -47.78 -4.06 12.10
C HIS A 209 -48.35 -4.85 10.91
N ARG A 210 -47.56 -5.72 10.30
CA ARG A 210 -48.07 -6.94 9.65
C ARG A 210 -47.08 -8.09 9.81
N THR A 211 -47.46 -9.00 10.70
CA THR A 211 -46.97 -10.38 10.75
C THR A 211 -47.55 -11.15 9.58
N SER A 212 -46.73 -11.82 8.77
CA SER A 212 -47.16 -13.02 8.07
C SER A 212 -45.97 -13.89 7.71
N SER A 213 -45.93 -15.04 8.37
CA SER A 213 -45.20 -16.26 8.06
C SER A 213 -45.42 -16.72 6.62
N GLY A 214 -44.32 -17.06 5.93
CA GLY A 214 -44.35 -17.80 4.67
C GLY A 214 -43.04 -18.56 4.50
N HIS A 215 -43.06 -19.86 4.80
CA HIS A 215 -42.01 -20.79 4.41
C HIS A 215 -42.09 -21.03 2.89
N SER A 216 -40.96 -20.95 2.19
CA SER A 216 -40.71 -21.70 0.97
C SER A 216 -39.21 -21.87 0.77
N ARG A 217 -38.78 -23.13 0.73
CA ARG A 217 -37.42 -23.59 0.46
C ARG A 217 -37.19 -23.61 -1.05
N SER A 218 -36.03 -23.13 -1.51
CA SER A 218 -35.30 -23.77 -2.61
C SER A 218 -33.85 -23.27 -2.72
N SER A 219 -32.95 -24.23 -2.44
CA SER A 219 -31.72 -24.55 -3.19
C SER A 219 -30.49 -23.62 -3.18
N GLN A 220 -29.36 -24.32 -2.95
CA GLN A 220 -27.97 -24.06 -3.37
C GLN A 220 -27.04 -23.25 -2.45
N GLY A 221 -26.29 -24.02 -1.64
CA GLY A 221 -24.82 -24.00 -1.72
C GLY A 221 -24.08 -23.00 -0.84
N GLN A 222 -23.80 -23.35 0.41
CA GLN A 222 -22.71 -22.75 1.19
C GLN A 222 -22.00 -23.82 2.01
N TYR A 223 -20.81 -24.22 1.56
CA TYR A 223 -19.93 -25.23 2.18
C TYR A 223 -18.78 -24.62 3.02
N TRP A 224 -18.80 -23.32 3.36
CA TRP A 224 -17.60 -22.67 3.93
C TRP A 224 -17.78 -21.93 5.26
N ARG A 225 -18.76 -22.31 6.07
CA ARG A 225 -18.78 -21.89 7.48
C ARG A 225 -19.18 -23.04 8.38
N ASP A 226 -18.18 -23.80 8.82
CA ASP A 226 -18.20 -24.51 10.10
C ASP A 226 -16.80 -25.06 10.37
N GLN A 227 -15.89 -24.20 10.86
CA GLN A 227 -14.77 -24.62 11.71
C GLN A 227 -14.46 -23.50 12.71
N GLY A 228 -15.17 -23.51 13.83
CA GLY A 228 -14.68 -22.90 15.07
C GLY A 228 -13.64 -23.83 15.71
N PRO A 229 -12.59 -23.31 16.38
CA PRO A 229 -11.58 -24.15 17.00
C PRO A 229 -12.12 -24.76 18.30
N GLY A 230 -12.62 -25.98 18.21
CA GLY A 230 -12.84 -26.87 19.35
C GLY A 230 -11.51 -27.47 19.83
N SER A 231 -11.23 -27.25 21.12
CA SER A 231 -10.62 -28.20 22.06
C SER A 231 -9.57 -29.18 21.50
N ARG A 232 -8.29 -28.82 21.64
CA ARG A 232 -7.20 -29.82 21.67
C ARG A 232 -6.98 -30.28 23.10
N HIS A 233 -7.17 -31.58 23.28
CA HIS A 233 -6.85 -32.33 24.48
C HIS A 233 -5.35 -32.23 24.80
N HIS A 234 -5.07 -32.07 26.09
CA HIS A 234 -3.75 -32.17 26.69
C HIS A 234 -3.29 -33.63 26.61
N GLU A 235 -2.31 -33.94 25.76
CA GLU A 235 -1.51 -35.16 25.89
C GLU A 235 -0.18 -34.79 26.55
N SER A 236 0.09 -35.47 27.65
CA SER A 236 1.24 -35.32 28.53
C SER A 236 2.46 -36.08 27.99
N ASP A 237 3.56 -35.36 27.75
CA ASP A 237 4.86 -35.96 27.40
C ASP A 237 5.57 -36.54 28.65
N PRO A 238 6.01 -37.81 28.61
CA PRO A 238 6.59 -38.49 29.77
C PRO A 238 8.12 -38.53 29.71
N TRP A 239 8.83 -37.40 29.80
CA TRP A 239 10.29 -37.41 29.99
C TRP A 239 10.78 -36.28 30.92
N ARG A 240 10.65 -36.51 32.24
CA ARG A 240 11.47 -35.86 33.27
C ARG A 240 12.42 -36.90 33.87
N ARG A 241 13.72 -36.57 33.85
CA ARG A 241 14.87 -36.97 34.68
C ARG A 241 16.07 -37.06 33.72
N HIS A 242 17.12 -36.25 33.85
CA HIS A 242 18.07 -36.28 34.95
C HIS A 242 18.78 -34.92 35.12
N ALA A 243 19.00 -34.54 36.39
CA ALA A 243 20.14 -33.74 36.81
C ALA A 243 21.21 -34.67 37.38
N PRO A 244 22.48 -34.26 37.39
CA PRO A 244 23.35 -34.58 38.50
C PRO A 244 24.01 -33.34 39.10
N SER A 245 24.10 -33.35 40.42
CA SER A 245 24.80 -32.38 41.25
C SER A 245 26.28 -32.73 41.42
N SER A 246 27.05 -31.67 41.69
CA SER A 246 28.24 -31.56 42.55
C SER A 246 29.59 -32.22 42.16
N GLY A 247 30.60 -31.36 41.99
CA GLY A 247 31.74 -31.31 42.94
C GLY A 247 33.15 -31.68 42.43
N TRP A 248 34.04 -30.67 42.32
CA TRP A 248 35.34 -30.53 43.03
C TRP A 248 36.47 -29.84 42.23
N SER A 249 37.34 -29.22 43.03
CA SER A 249 38.39 -28.23 42.81
C SER A 249 39.55 -28.61 41.88
N ASN A 250 40.14 -27.59 41.25
CA ASN A 250 41.50 -27.11 41.52
C ASN A 250 41.67 -25.68 40.98
#